data_AF-H3GPH3-F1
#
_entry.id   AF-H3GPH3-F1
#
_cell.length_a   1.000
_cell.length_b   1.000
_cell.length_c   1.000
_cell.angle_alpha   90.00
_cell.angle_beta   90.00
_cell.angle_gamma   90.00
#
_symmetry.space_group_name_H-M   'P 1'
#
loop_
_entity.id
_entity.type
_entity.pdbx_description
1 polymer ?
#
loop_
_entity_poly.entity_id
_entity_poly.type
_entity_poly.pdbx_seq_one_letter_code
_entity_poly.pdbx_strand_id
1 'polypeptide(L)'
;MLRPMLRSLPRATPSLLARALATSAGDVKIQKVGMVGLGLMGHGIAQTAASAGFDVVALDANPQGLESGMKRIEGSLTKLLSRGVKKGTITQQQADDQAAAALGRITPTTELQALADCDLVIEAIVENVEVKKEFYANLGQFEGATYPWGISKTQRCYNLSCWDNRASSVKWEGLPTSGSFSGKSRIAFFTGKDCTGDSRDWPTDGYINDKKGNYPMDFTLDGINDGISSFIVWETSKRITNGKDTPCPWGTS
;
A
#
# COMPACT_ATOMS: atom_id res chain seq x y z
N MET A 1 74.77 -13.80 7.41
CA MET A 1 74.55 -12.57 6.62
C MET A 1 73.25 -12.73 5.84
N LEU A 2 72.52 -11.62 5.67
CA LEU A 2 71.06 -11.52 5.57
C LEU A 2 70.42 -12.14 4.30
N ARG A 3 69.31 -12.87 4.50
CA ARG A 3 68.29 -13.14 3.47
C ARG A 3 67.37 -11.90 3.31
N PRO A 4 66.94 -11.56 2.09
CA PRO A 4 66.15 -10.36 1.84
C PRO A 4 64.69 -10.50 2.32
N MET A 5 64.19 -9.42 2.90
CA MET A 5 62.83 -9.24 3.42
C MET A 5 61.80 -9.25 2.28
N LEU A 6 60.89 -10.23 2.27
CA LEU A 6 59.59 -10.06 1.59
C LEU A 6 58.72 -9.17 2.47
N ARG A 7 58.62 -7.88 2.11
CA ARG A 7 57.60 -6.98 2.64
C ARG A 7 56.30 -7.20 1.87
N SER A 8 55.30 -7.70 2.57
CA SER A 8 53.92 -7.84 2.06
C SER A 8 53.36 -6.47 1.68
N LEU A 9 52.79 -6.39 0.47
CA LEU A 9 52.02 -5.24 0.01
C LEU A 9 50.72 -5.16 0.83
N PRO A 10 50.28 -3.95 1.27
CA PRO A 10 49.01 -3.80 1.96
C PRO A 10 47.85 -4.07 0.99
N ARG A 11 46.94 -4.96 1.39
CA ARG A 11 45.65 -5.20 0.71
C ARG A 11 44.81 -3.93 0.86
N ALA A 12 44.50 -3.27 -0.25
CA ALA A 12 43.58 -2.14 -0.27
C ALA A 12 42.20 -2.57 0.24
N THR A 13 41.70 -1.90 1.27
CA THR A 13 40.32 -1.97 1.73
C THR A 13 39.40 -1.32 0.71
N PRO A 14 38.30 -1.96 0.27
CA PRO A 14 37.27 -1.25 -0.47
C PRO A 14 36.53 -0.33 0.51
N SER A 15 36.74 0.98 0.40
CA SER A 15 35.91 1.97 1.06
C SER A 15 34.48 1.82 0.54
N LEU A 16 33.53 1.58 1.43
CA LEU A 16 32.09 1.68 1.20
C LEU A 16 31.74 3.12 0.79
N LEU A 17 31.84 3.41 -0.50
CA LEU A 17 31.15 4.53 -1.12
C LEU A 17 29.66 4.16 -1.11
N ALA A 18 28.99 4.57 -0.05
CA ALA A 18 27.53 4.61 0.02
C ALA A 18 27.04 5.44 -1.16
N ARG A 19 26.48 4.77 -2.18
CA ARG A 19 25.63 5.41 -3.17
C ARG A 19 24.34 5.80 -2.44
N ALA A 20 24.30 7.03 -1.96
CA ALA A 20 23.05 7.70 -1.66
C ALA A 20 22.30 7.86 -2.98
N LEU A 21 21.34 6.97 -3.23
CA LEU A 21 20.29 7.23 -4.20
C LEU A 21 19.34 8.21 -3.51
N ALA A 22 19.43 9.47 -3.93
CA ALA A 22 18.41 10.46 -3.62
C ALA A 22 17.14 10.07 -4.39
N THR A 23 16.13 9.59 -3.68
CA THR A 23 14.79 9.37 -4.23
C THR A 23 13.92 10.55 -3.79
N SER A 24 13.53 11.41 -4.72
CA SER A 24 12.54 12.46 -4.46
C SER A 24 11.14 11.96 -4.81
N ALA A 25 10.61 11.15 -3.93
CA ALA A 25 9.19 10.96 -3.67
C ALA A 25 9.10 11.03 -2.15
N GLY A 26 8.18 11.81 -1.57
CA GLY A 26 8.13 11.95 -0.10
C GLY A 26 8.20 10.57 0.55
N ASP A 27 9.28 10.28 1.28
CA ASP A 27 9.54 8.96 1.85
C ASP A 27 8.36 8.60 2.74
N VAL A 28 7.51 7.67 2.29
CA VAL A 28 6.46 7.10 3.14
C VAL A 28 7.16 6.23 4.16
N LYS A 29 7.46 6.85 5.30
CA LYS A 29 8.18 6.22 6.40
C LYS A 29 7.18 5.42 7.22
N ILE A 30 7.14 4.10 6.99
CA ILE A 30 6.33 3.19 7.80
C ILE A 30 6.88 3.17 9.23
N GLN A 31 6.05 3.52 10.20
CA GLN A 31 6.34 3.43 11.62
C GLN A 31 5.31 2.54 12.35
N LYS A 32 4.05 2.58 11.91
CA LYS A 32 2.94 1.87 12.54
C LYS A 32 2.28 0.88 11.57
N VAL A 33 2.17 -0.38 12.00
CA VAL A 33 1.62 -1.49 11.21
C VAL A 33 0.34 -2.02 11.86
N GLY A 34 -0.74 -2.06 11.09
CA GLY A 34 -1.97 -2.75 11.47
C GLY A 34 -1.91 -4.23 11.05
N MET A 35 -2.09 -5.15 11.99
CA MET A 35 -2.20 -6.58 11.71
C MET A 35 -3.62 -7.04 11.99
N VAL A 36 -4.36 -7.41 10.94
CA VAL A 36 -5.73 -7.91 11.01
C VAL A 36 -5.75 -9.44 11.01
N GLY A 37 -6.23 -10.01 12.11
CA GLY A 37 -6.25 -11.45 12.39
C GLY A 37 -4.94 -11.91 13.00
N LEU A 38 -5.00 -12.52 14.20
CA LEU A 38 -3.85 -13.10 14.91
C LEU A 38 -3.86 -14.63 14.91
N GLY A 39 -4.38 -15.20 13.82
CA GLY A 39 -4.34 -16.65 13.57
C GLY A 39 -2.93 -17.17 13.31
N LEU A 40 -2.84 -18.31 12.62
CA LEU A 40 -1.58 -19.02 12.36
C LEU A 40 -0.51 -18.17 11.65
N MET A 41 -0.89 -17.26 10.76
CA MET A 41 0.07 -16.40 10.05
C MET A 41 0.25 -15.04 10.73
N GLY A 42 -0.86 -14.39 11.11
CA GLY A 42 -0.85 -13.02 11.60
C GLY A 42 -0.03 -12.82 12.87
N HIS A 43 -0.02 -13.77 13.80
CA HIS A 43 0.81 -13.65 15.01
C HIS A 43 2.32 -13.59 14.69
N GLY A 44 2.79 -14.36 13.70
CA GLY A 44 4.19 -14.36 13.29
C GLY A 44 4.60 -13.07 12.59
N ILE A 45 3.69 -12.50 11.78
CA ILE A 45 3.88 -11.22 11.11
C ILE A 45 3.93 -10.09 12.14
N ALA A 46 2.96 -10.03 13.06
CA ALA A 46 2.94 -9.07 14.16
C ALA A 46 4.23 -9.13 15.01
N GLN A 47 4.65 -10.34 15.40
CA GLN A 47 5.90 -10.54 16.14
C GLN A 47 7.10 -9.99 15.36
N THR A 48 7.18 -10.28 14.06
CA THR A 48 8.31 -9.87 13.22
C THR A 48 8.36 -8.34 13.09
N ALA A 49 7.21 -7.70 12.84
CA ALA A 49 7.11 -6.25 12.77
C ALA A 49 7.53 -5.59 14.10
N ALA A 50 6.99 -6.07 15.22
CA ALA A 50 7.33 -5.54 16.54
C ALA A 50 8.82 -5.73 16.89
N SER A 51 9.40 -6.88 16.53
CA SER A 51 10.84 -7.17 16.73
C SER A 51 11.74 -6.32 15.84
N ALA A 52 11.24 -5.90 14.67
CA ALA A 52 11.93 -4.98 13.77
C ALA A 52 11.82 -3.50 14.22
N GLY A 53 11.03 -3.22 15.27
CA GLY A 53 10.92 -1.90 15.87
C GLY A 53 9.71 -1.08 15.44
N PHE A 54 8.77 -1.66 14.68
CA PHE A 54 7.51 -1.01 14.31
C PHE A 54 6.48 -1.09 15.43
N ASP A 55 5.68 -0.04 15.60
CA ASP A 55 4.49 -0.09 16.45
C ASP A 55 3.42 -0.92 15.75
N VAL A 56 2.76 -1.83 16.46
CA VAL A 56 1.82 -2.79 15.87
C VAL A 56 0.45 -2.64 16.51
N VAL A 57 -0.58 -2.37 15.71
CA VAL A 57 -1.98 -2.53 16.14
C VAL A 57 -2.42 -3.92 15.76
N ALA A 58 -2.60 -4.77 16.75
CA ALA A 58 -2.96 -6.17 16.56
C ALA A 58 -4.48 -6.32 16.73
N LEU A 59 -5.19 -6.45 15.62
CA LEU A 59 -6.64 -6.56 15.59
C LEU A 59 -7.09 -8.01 15.39
N ASP A 60 -8.08 -8.46 16.16
CA ASP A 60 -8.79 -9.71 15.90
C ASP A 60 -10.31 -9.50 16.04
N ALA A 61 -11.11 -10.39 15.45
CA ALA A 61 -12.56 -10.24 15.37
C ALA A 61 -13.25 -10.42 16.74
N ASN A 62 -12.62 -11.16 17.66
CA ASN A 62 -13.15 -11.37 19.00
C ASN A 62 -12.04 -11.44 20.05
N PRO A 63 -12.36 -11.18 21.34
CA PRO A 63 -11.39 -11.19 22.42
C PRO A 63 -10.63 -12.52 22.57
N GLN A 64 -11.27 -13.66 22.27
CA GLN A 64 -10.65 -14.98 22.40
C GLN A 64 -9.56 -15.20 21.33
N GLY A 65 -9.82 -14.77 20.09
CA GLY A 65 -8.85 -14.77 19.00
C GLY A 65 -7.67 -13.87 19.32
N LEU A 66 -7.94 -12.67 19.82
CA LEU A 66 -6.94 -11.70 20.25
C LEU A 66 -6.04 -12.25 21.36
N GLU A 67 -6.62 -12.79 22.44
CA GLU A 67 -5.89 -13.40 23.54
C GLU A 67 -5.04 -14.59 23.09
N SER A 68 -5.63 -15.48 22.26
CA SER A 68 -4.94 -16.64 21.71
C SER A 68 -3.76 -16.23 20.82
N GLY A 69 -3.95 -15.17 20.02
CA GLY A 69 -2.93 -14.55 19.19
C GLY A 69 -1.76 -14.00 20.01
N MET A 70 -2.06 -13.17 21.01
CA MET A 70 -1.04 -12.59 21.90
C MET A 70 -0.24 -13.67 22.64
N LYS A 71 -0.90 -14.71 23.16
CA LYS A 71 -0.22 -15.87 23.78
C LYS A 71 0.72 -16.58 22.80
N ARG A 72 0.34 -16.70 21.53
CA ARG A 72 1.23 -17.28 20.51
C ARG A 72 2.46 -16.41 20.29
N ILE A 73 2.30 -15.09 20.19
CA ILE A 73 3.40 -14.12 20.02
C ILE A 73 4.39 -14.23 21.19
N GLU A 74 3.90 -14.19 22.43
CA GLU A 74 4.73 -14.32 23.64
C GLU A 74 5.52 -15.64 23.64
N GLY A 75 4.83 -16.75 23.35
CA GLY A 75 5.44 -18.08 23.33
C GLY A 75 6.48 -18.24 22.22
N SER A 76 6.19 -17.76 21.00
CA SER A 76 7.11 -17.86 19.87
C SER A 76 8.33 -16.96 20.05
N LEU A 77 8.15 -15.76 20.60
CA LEU A 77 9.23 -14.82 20.92
C LEU A 77 10.16 -15.39 22.00
N THR A 78 9.61 -15.90 23.10
CA THR A 78 10.38 -16.56 24.17
C THR A 78 11.17 -17.75 23.63
N LYS A 79 10.56 -18.57 22.76
CA LYS A 79 11.22 -19.72 22.13
C LYS A 79 12.34 -19.29 21.18
N LEU A 80 12.17 -18.18 20.45
CA LEU A 80 13.19 -17.64 19.55
C LEU A 80 14.40 -17.15 20.35
N LEU A 81 14.17 -16.34 21.38
CA LEU A 81 15.24 -15.71 22.15
C LEU A 81 16.00 -16.70 23.02
N SER A 82 15.31 -17.68 23.63
CA SER A 82 15.97 -18.76 24.37
C SER A 82 16.91 -19.61 23.51
N ARG A 83 16.66 -19.74 22.20
CA ARG A 83 17.60 -20.38 21.27
C ARG A 83 18.85 -19.53 21.07
N GLY A 84 18.73 -18.21 21.05
CA GLY A 84 19.87 -17.28 21.00
C GLY A 84 20.74 -17.39 22.26
N VAL A 85 20.11 -17.44 23.44
CA VAL A 85 20.80 -17.65 24.72
C VAL A 85 21.56 -18.98 24.73
N LYS A 86 20.92 -20.09 24.34
CA LYS A 86 21.56 -21.41 24.27
C LYS A 86 22.72 -21.48 23.29
N LYS A 87 22.69 -20.66 22.22
CA LYS A 87 23.77 -20.55 21.25
C LYS A 87 24.87 -19.56 21.67
N GLY A 88 24.71 -18.88 22.81
CA GLY A 88 25.63 -17.87 23.30
C GLY A 88 25.66 -16.59 22.45
N THR A 89 24.65 -16.35 21.61
CA THR A 89 24.60 -15.14 20.75
C THR A 89 24.07 -13.92 21.49
N ILE A 90 23.27 -14.14 22.54
CA ILE A 90 22.73 -13.10 23.43
C ILE A 90 22.73 -13.62 24.87
N THR A 91 22.74 -12.73 25.85
CA THR A 91 22.57 -13.07 27.27
C THR A 91 21.08 -13.25 27.62
N GLN A 92 20.79 -13.87 28.78
CA GLN A 92 19.41 -13.96 29.27
C GLN A 92 18.79 -12.58 29.48
N GLN A 93 19.54 -11.63 30.04
CA GLN A 93 19.07 -10.25 30.21
C GLN A 93 18.71 -9.61 28.86
N GLN A 94 19.56 -9.78 27.84
CA GLN A 94 19.28 -9.26 26.50
C GLN A 94 18.04 -9.90 25.87
N ALA A 95 17.81 -11.19 26.12
CA ALA A 95 16.59 -11.86 25.70
C ALA A 95 15.35 -11.26 26.37
N ASP A 96 15.40 -11.06 27.68
CA ASP A 96 14.27 -10.51 28.44
C ASP A 96 13.95 -9.06 28.00
N ASP A 97 14.99 -8.24 27.81
CA ASP A 97 14.85 -6.85 27.34
C ASP A 97 14.27 -6.79 25.92
N GLN A 98 14.73 -7.66 25.00
CA GLN A 98 14.19 -7.73 23.63
C GLN A 98 12.74 -8.22 23.61
N ALA A 99 12.40 -9.18 24.46
CA ALA A 99 11.04 -9.68 24.59
C ALA A 99 10.08 -8.56 25.05
N ALA A 100 10.46 -7.87 26.12
CA ALA A 100 9.69 -6.75 26.66
C ALA A 100 9.56 -5.60 25.63
N ALA A 101 10.64 -5.28 24.92
CA ALA A 101 10.62 -4.22 23.91
C ALA A 101 9.73 -4.56 22.70
N ALA A 102 9.69 -5.81 22.24
CA ALA A 102 8.80 -6.20 21.15
C ALA A 102 7.35 -6.25 21.62
N LEU A 103 7.05 -6.87 22.77
CA LEU A 103 5.68 -6.94 23.29
C LEU A 103 5.13 -5.55 23.61
N GLY A 104 5.96 -4.63 24.12
CA GLY A 104 5.57 -3.25 24.42
C GLY A 104 5.19 -2.42 23.18
N ARG A 105 5.52 -2.87 21.96
CA ARG A 105 5.10 -2.23 20.71
C ARG A 105 3.75 -2.72 20.19
N ILE A 106 3.20 -3.79 20.77
CA ILE A 106 1.97 -4.41 20.28
C ILE A 106 0.79 -3.89 21.09
N THR A 107 -0.12 -3.19 20.42
CA THR A 107 -1.39 -2.71 20.97
C THR A 107 -2.51 -3.65 20.50
N PRO A 108 -3.01 -4.56 21.34
CA PRO A 108 -4.11 -5.45 20.98
C PRO A 108 -5.45 -4.71 21.00
N THR A 109 -6.33 -5.01 20.04
CA THR A 109 -7.64 -4.37 19.91
C THR A 109 -8.66 -5.29 19.24
N THR A 110 -9.95 -5.06 19.50
CA THR A 110 -11.07 -5.60 18.71
C THR A 110 -11.78 -4.50 17.90
N GLU A 111 -11.33 -3.25 18.03
CA GLU A 111 -11.94 -2.08 17.40
C GLU A 111 -11.24 -1.78 16.09
N LEU A 112 -11.98 -1.85 14.99
CA LEU A 112 -11.45 -1.61 13.66
C LEU A 112 -10.82 -0.23 13.54
N GLN A 113 -11.41 0.79 14.18
CA GLN A 113 -11.02 2.21 14.15
C GLN A 113 -9.58 2.45 14.59
N ALA A 114 -9.00 1.53 15.38
CA ALA A 114 -7.61 1.59 15.80
C ALA A 114 -6.61 1.42 14.62
N LEU A 115 -7.08 0.99 13.44
CA LEU A 115 -6.26 0.88 12.24
C LEU A 115 -6.10 2.22 11.49
N ALA A 116 -6.85 3.27 11.86
CA ALA A 116 -6.90 4.54 11.11
C ALA A 116 -5.56 5.27 11.00
N ASP A 117 -4.70 5.10 11.98
CA ASP A 117 -3.41 5.76 12.07
C ASP A 117 -2.23 4.83 11.71
N CYS A 118 -2.52 3.65 11.16
CA CYS A 118 -1.49 2.73 10.67
C CYS A 118 -1.02 3.14 9.27
N ASP A 119 0.29 3.16 9.06
CA ASP A 119 0.89 3.48 7.74
C ASP A 119 0.76 2.30 6.75
N LEU A 120 0.68 1.07 7.28
CA LEU A 120 0.51 -0.17 6.53
C LEU A 120 -0.43 -1.10 7.30
N VAL A 121 -1.46 -1.63 6.62
CA VAL A 121 -2.34 -2.66 7.18
C VAL A 121 -2.14 -3.97 6.42
N ILE A 122 -1.88 -5.05 7.14
CA ILE A 122 -1.72 -6.41 6.61
C ILE A 122 -2.93 -7.21 7.05
N GLU A 123 -3.57 -7.90 6.11
CA GLU A 123 -4.73 -8.75 6.35
C GLU A 123 -4.32 -10.23 6.35
N ALA A 124 -4.64 -10.93 7.43
CA ALA A 124 -4.45 -12.38 7.58
C ALA A 124 -5.66 -13.03 8.28
N ILE A 125 -6.86 -12.74 7.79
CA ILE A 125 -8.11 -13.38 8.23
C ILE A 125 -8.31 -14.70 7.48
N VAL A 126 -9.39 -15.41 7.81
CA VAL A 126 -9.75 -16.68 7.16
C VAL A 126 -9.95 -16.48 5.66
N GLU A 127 -9.47 -17.44 4.87
CA GLU A 127 -9.64 -17.47 3.41
C GLU A 127 -11.07 -17.86 3.03
N ASN A 128 -12.00 -16.93 3.27
CA ASN A 128 -13.39 -17.01 2.87
C ASN A 128 -13.79 -15.70 2.18
N VAL A 129 -14.38 -15.82 0.99
CA VAL A 129 -14.68 -14.68 0.12
C VAL A 129 -15.71 -13.74 0.76
N GLU A 130 -16.74 -14.30 1.38
CA GLU A 130 -17.81 -13.52 2.02
C GLU A 130 -17.27 -12.73 3.21
N VAL A 131 -16.47 -13.37 4.07
CA VAL A 131 -15.81 -12.73 5.22
C VAL A 131 -14.86 -11.63 4.78
N LYS A 132 -14.05 -11.85 3.73
CA LYS A 132 -13.16 -10.81 3.19
C LYS A 132 -13.95 -9.65 2.60
N LYS A 133 -15.02 -9.92 1.85
CA LYS A 133 -15.88 -8.86 1.31
C LYS A 133 -16.50 -8.01 2.41
N GLU A 134 -17.02 -8.63 3.47
CA GLU A 134 -17.55 -7.93 4.63
C GLU A 134 -16.46 -7.12 5.34
N PHE A 135 -15.28 -7.71 5.55
CA PHE A 135 -14.14 -7.02 6.13
C PHE A 135 -13.74 -5.79 5.33
N TYR A 136 -13.56 -5.90 4.00
CA TYR A 136 -13.21 -4.76 3.15
C TYR A 136 -14.32 -3.72 3.04
N ALA A 137 -15.60 -4.13 3.10
CA ALA A 137 -16.72 -3.19 3.14
C ALA A 137 -16.69 -2.35 4.43
N ASN A 138 -16.38 -2.98 5.57
CA ASN A 138 -16.20 -2.30 6.86
C ASN A 138 -14.89 -1.48 6.89
N LEU A 139 -13.85 -1.92 6.17
CA LEU A 139 -12.60 -1.19 5.99
C LEU A 139 -12.77 0.05 5.10
N GLY A 140 -13.78 0.08 4.21
CA GLY A 140 -14.13 1.26 3.40
C GLY A 140 -14.61 2.47 4.22
N GLN A 141 -14.73 2.33 5.54
CA GLN A 141 -14.91 3.44 6.49
C GLN A 141 -13.58 4.06 6.97
N PHE A 142 -12.43 3.42 6.70
CA PHE A 142 -11.16 4.12 6.67
C PHE A 142 -11.09 4.83 5.34
N GLU A 143 -10.97 6.14 5.39
CA GLU A 143 -10.46 6.92 4.26
C GLU A 143 -9.03 6.43 4.02
N GLY A 144 -8.92 5.32 3.27
CA GLY A 144 -7.66 4.66 2.98
C GLY A 144 -6.66 5.68 2.45
N ALA A 145 -5.38 5.48 2.79
CA ALA A 145 -4.26 6.34 2.42
C ALA A 145 -4.51 7.05 1.10
N THR A 146 -5.03 8.28 1.20
CA THR A 146 -5.23 9.10 0.03
C THR A 146 -3.82 9.44 -0.38
N TYR A 147 -3.39 9.02 -1.56
CA TYR A 147 -2.27 9.67 -2.19
C TYR A 147 -2.85 10.90 -2.87
N PRO A 148 -2.84 12.10 -2.25
CA PRO A 148 -3.29 13.29 -2.91
C PRO A 148 -2.29 13.59 -4.02
N TRP A 149 -2.61 13.15 -5.24
CA TRP A 149 -1.92 13.61 -6.42
C TRP A 149 -2.88 14.44 -7.25
N GLY A 150 -2.51 15.72 -7.43
CA GLY A 150 -3.35 16.72 -8.08
C GLY A 150 -3.44 16.47 -9.58
N ILE A 151 -4.45 15.72 -9.99
CA ILE A 151 -4.97 15.74 -11.37
C ILE A 151 -5.48 17.17 -11.63
N SER A 152 -4.58 18.02 -12.14
CA SER A 152 -4.81 19.46 -12.26
C SER A 152 -4.98 19.94 -13.70
N LYS A 153 -4.87 19.04 -14.69
CA LYS A 153 -4.95 19.39 -16.11
C LYS A 153 -5.98 18.53 -16.83
N THR A 154 -6.94 19.19 -17.45
CA THR A 154 -7.82 18.57 -18.45
C THR A 154 -7.02 18.31 -19.73
N GLN A 155 -7.49 17.43 -20.62
CA GLN A 155 -6.82 17.04 -21.88
C GLN A 155 -5.41 16.45 -21.71
N ARG A 156 -5.06 16.02 -20.51
CA ARG A 156 -3.87 15.22 -20.22
C ARG A 156 -4.29 13.77 -20.06
N CYS A 157 -3.53 12.88 -20.69
CA CYS A 157 -3.72 11.45 -20.49
C CYS A 157 -2.96 11.00 -19.24
N TYR A 158 -3.63 10.28 -18.36
CA TYR A 158 -3.06 9.75 -17.13
C TYR A 158 -3.04 8.22 -17.18
N ASN A 159 -1.86 7.62 -17.16
CA ASN A 159 -1.68 6.17 -17.16
C ASN A 159 -1.85 5.62 -15.75
N LEU A 160 -2.82 4.74 -15.52
CA LEU A 160 -3.11 4.19 -14.18
C LEU A 160 -2.16 3.05 -13.78
N SER A 161 -1.54 2.38 -14.76
CA SER A 161 -0.81 1.13 -14.53
C SER A 161 0.67 1.39 -14.21
N CYS A 162 1.01 1.26 -12.93
CA CYS A 162 2.39 1.43 -12.43
C CYS A 162 3.15 0.11 -12.29
N TRP A 163 2.41 -1.01 -12.27
CA TRP A 163 2.92 -2.36 -12.43
C TRP A 163 1.93 -3.17 -13.29
N ASP A 164 0.79 -3.54 -12.72
CA ASP A 164 -0.24 -4.41 -13.34
C ASP A 164 -1.67 -4.15 -12.82
N ASN A 165 -1.85 -3.17 -11.93
CA ASN A 165 -3.15 -2.84 -11.34
C ASN A 165 -4.12 -2.24 -12.37
N ARG A 166 -5.34 -2.80 -12.38
CA ARG A 166 -6.46 -2.44 -13.23
C ARG A 166 -7.56 -1.85 -12.36
N ALA A 167 -8.20 -0.77 -12.82
CA ALA A 167 -9.31 -0.16 -12.09
C ALA A 167 -10.58 -1.01 -12.24
N SER A 168 -11.26 -1.29 -11.12
CA SER A 168 -12.54 -2.03 -11.08
C SER A 168 -13.75 -1.14 -10.74
N SER A 169 -13.51 0.02 -10.11
CA SER A 169 -14.51 1.06 -9.89
C SER A 169 -13.83 2.43 -9.79
N VAL A 170 -14.62 3.50 -9.85
CA VAL A 170 -14.11 4.86 -9.66
C VAL A 170 -15.19 5.78 -9.08
N LYS A 171 -14.76 6.70 -8.22
CA LYS A 171 -15.55 7.86 -7.77
C LYS A 171 -14.72 9.11 -8.04
N TRP A 172 -15.39 10.19 -8.43
CA TRP A 172 -14.73 11.45 -8.70
C TRP A 172 -15.54 12.61 -8.15
N GLU A 173 -14.84 13.66 -7.74
CA GLU A 173 -15.39 14.93 -7.28
C GLU A 173 -14.47 16.08 -7.71
N GLY A 174 -14.96 17.31 -7.70
CA GLY A 174 -14.16 18.49 -8.04
C GLY A 174 -13.70 18.59 -9.51
N LEU A 175 -14.19 17.74 -10.40
CA LEU A 175 -13.90 17.82 -11.83
C LEU A 175 -14.67 18.97 -12.49
N PRO A 176 -14.13 19.60 -13.55
CA PRO A 176 -14.87 20.59 -14.34
C PRO A 176 -16.17 19.98 -14.85
N THR A 177 -17.30 20.66 -14.67
CA THR A 177 -18.63 20.17 -15.08
C THR A 177 -19.07 20.69 -16.45
N SER A 178 -18.47 21.80 -16.91
CA SER A 178 -18.73 22.41 -18.20
C SER A 178 -17.66 22.08 -19.24
N GLY A 179 -18.04 22.00 -20.51
CA GLY A 179 -17.13 21.72 -21.61
C GLY A 179 -17.80 21.74 -22.98
N SER A 180 -17.08 21.28 -24.00
CA SER A 180 -17.49 21.32 -25.41
C SER A 180 -18.38 20.15 -25.81
N PHE A 181 -18.61 19.17 -24.93
CA PHE A 181 -19.45 18.01 -25.20
C PHE A 181 -20.88 18.28 -24.76
N SER A 182 -21.62 18.99 -25.62
CA SER A 182 -22.99 19.44 -25.32
C SER A 182 -23.07 20.29 -24.05
N GLY A 183 -22.09 21.19 -23.88
CA GLY A 183 -21.98 22.05 -22.70
C GLY A 183 -21.32 21.38 -21.49
N LYS A 184 -20.96 20.09 -21.59
CA LYS A 184 -20.38 19.32 -20.49
C LYS A 184 -18.92 18.94 -20.73
N SER A 185 -18.21 18.74 -19.63
CA SER A 185 -16.95 17.99 -19.60
C SER A 185 -17.25 16.52 -19.36
N ARG A 186 -16.30 15.65 -19.75
CA ARG A 186 -16.45 14.20 -19.70
C ARG A 186 -15.16 13.57 -19.20
N ILE A 187 -15.26 12.51 -18.43
CA ILE A 187 -14.13 11.67 -18.07
C ILE A 187 -14.20 10.40 -18.90
N ALA A 188 -13.09 10.03 -19.55
CA ALA A 188 -12.99 8.85 -20.39
C ALA A 188 -11.90 7.92 -19.89
N PHE A 189 -12.23 6.62 -19.85
CA PHE A 189 -11.34 5.53 -19.45
C PHE A 189 -11.03 4.66 -20.66
N PHE A 190 -9.77 4.24 -20.77
CA PHE A 190 -9.23 3.52 -21.92
C PHE A 190 -8.62 2.20 -21.49
N THR A 191 -8.76 1.19 -22.34
CA THR A 191 -8.17 -0.13 -22.10
C THR A 191 -6.66 -0.15 -22.33
N GLY A 192 -6.16 0.67 -23.25
CA GLY A 192 -4.73 0.84 -23.53
C GLY A 192 -4.08 1.93 -22.67
N LYS A 193 -2.76 1.84 -22.53
CA LYS A 193 -1.93 2.96 -22.05
C LYS A 193 -2.04 4.13 -23.02
N ASP A 194 -1.65 5.31 -22.56
CA ASP A 194 -1.52 6.50 -23.38
C ASP A 194 -2.84 6.94 -24.04
N CYS A 195 -3.97 6.55 -23.44
CA CYS A 195 -5.33 6.81 -23.88
C CYS A 195 -5.57 6.24 -25.29
N THR A 196 -5.21 4.97 -25.46
CA THR A 196 -5.38 4.19 -26.69
C THR A 196 -6.32 2.99 -26.46
N GLY A 197 -6.75 2.34 -27.54
CA GLY A 197 -7.66 1.20 -27.46
C GLY A 197 -9.12 1.60 -27.26
N ASP A 198 -9.90 0.66 -26.73
CA ASP A 198 -11.32 0.87 -26.45
C ASP A 198 -11.51 1.87 -25.32
N SER A 199 -12.52 2.73 -25.46
CA SER A 199 -12.81 3.77 -24.48
C SER A 199 -14.29 3.83 -24.10
N ARG A 200 -14.56 4.13 -22.84
CA ARG A 200 -15.89 4.49 -22.33
C ARG A 200 -15.80 5.81 -21.58
N ASP A 201 -16.85 6.62 -21.64
CA ASP A 201 -16.81 7.95 -21.07
C ASP A 201 -18.15 8.41 -20.49
N TRP A 202 -18.07 9.21 -19.43
CA TRP A 202 -19.20 9.70 -18.64
C TRP A 202 -19.11 11.21 -18.46
N PRO A 203 -20.25 11.92 -18.34
CA PRO A 203 -20.26 13.30 -17.86
C PRO A 203 -19.62 13.43 -16.48
N THR A 204 -18.79 14.45 -16.29
CA THR A 204 -18.13 14.71 -15.00
C THR A 204 -19.07 15.29 -13.95
N ASP A 205 -20.19 15.89 -14.38
CA ASP A 205 -21.26 16.34 -13.50
C ASP A 205 -22.05 15.18 -12.85
N GLY A 206 -21.82 13.94 -13.31
CA GLY A 206 -22.50 12.75 -12.82
C GLY A 206 -23.96 12.64 -13.24
N TYR A 207 -24.40 13.36 -14.28
CA TYR A 207 -25.78 13.30 -14.81
C TYR A 207 -25.85 12.76 -16.23
N ILE A 208 -26.63 11.71 -16.43
CA ILE A 208 -27.03 11.20 -17.75
C ILE A 208 -28.55 11.07 -17.76
N ASN A 209 -29.21 11.62 -18.79
CA ASN A 209 -30.67 11.62 -18.94
C ASN A 209 -31.39 12.05 -17.64
N ASP A 210 -30.91 13.17 -17.07
CA ASP A 210 -31.44 13.78 -15.83
C ASP A 210 -31.36 12.93 -14.56
N LYS A 211 -30.61 11.82 -14.57
CA LYS A 211 -30.33 11.00 -13.39
C LYS A 211 -28.96 11.31 -12.81
N LYS A 212 -28.94 11.74 -11.54
CA LYS A 212 -27.73 11.99 -10.75
C LYS A 212 -27.04 10.69 -10.35
N GLY A 213 -25.71 10.72 -10.26
CA GLY A 213 -24.91 9.59 -9.79
C GLY A 213 -24.57 8.58 -10.88
N ASN A 214 -24.58 9.00 -12.15
CA ASN A 214 -24.23 8.13 -13.26
C ASN A 214 -22.73 8.19 -13.57
N TYR A 215 -21.96 7.52 -12.72
CA TYR A 215 -20.57 7.15 -12.92
C TYR A 215 -20.47 5.62 -12.72
N PRO A 216 -19.46 4.96 -13.31
CA PRO A 216 -19.34 3.51 -13.25
C PRO A 216 -18.99 3.09 -11.82
N MET A 217 -20.00 2.61 -11.09
CA MET A 217 -19.84 2.03 -9.76
C MET A 217 -19.17 0.65 -9.83
N ASP A 218 -19.30 -0.01 -10.97
CA ASP A 218 -18.71 -1.31 -11.28
C ASP A 218 -18.41 -1.37 -12.78
N PHE A 219 -17.12 -1.37 -13.14
CA PHE A 219 -16.70 -1.41 -14.53
C PHE A 219 -17.06 -2.73 -15.25
N THR A 220 -17.51 -3.75 -14.50
CA THR A 220 -17.86 -5.07 -15.05
C THR A 220 -19.12 -4.95 -15.89
N LEU A 221 -20.08 -4.16 -15.42
CA LEU A 221 -21.34 -3.91 -16.11
C LEU A 221 -21.14 -3.11 -17.41
N ASP A 222 -20.09 -2.30 -17.47
CA ASP A 222 -19.72 -1.51 -18.64
C ASP A 222 -18.79 -2.26 -19.63
N GLY A 223 -18.41 -3.49 -19.29
CA GLY A 223 -17.54 -4.36 -20.08
C GLY A 223 -16.08 -3.89 -20.13
N ILE A 224 -15.64 -3.11 -19.15
CA ILE A 224 -14.27 -2.57 -19.06
C ILE A 224 -13.57 -2.90 -17.73
N ASN A 225 -14.17 -3.76 -16.90
CA ASN A 225 -13.54 -4.23 -15.66
C ASN A 225 -12.22 -4.90 -15.96
N ASP A 226 -11.24 -4.63 -15.10
CA ASP A 226 -9.88 -5.11 -15.25
C ASP A 226 -9.24 -4.69 -16.58
N GLY A 227 -9.88 -3.85 -17.41
CA GLY A 227 -9.37 -3.48 -18.72
C GLY A 227 -8.64 -2.15 -18.71
N ILE A 228 -8.94 -1.27 -17.75
CA ILE A 228 -8.56 0.13 -17.82
C ILE A 228 -7.09 0.34 -17.46
N SER A 229 -6.37 1.00 -18.35
CA SER A 229 -4.96 1.33 -18.20
C SER A 229 -4.66 2.84 -18.20
N SER A 230 -5.60 3.67 -18.67
CA SER A 230 -5.44 5.12 -18.64
C SER A 230 -6.78 5.87 -18.67
N PHE A 231 -6.76 7.15 -18.31
CA PHE A 231 -7.94 8.03 -18.39
C PHE A 231 -7.58 9.46 -18.78
N ILE A 232 -8.60 10.23 -19.17
CA ILE A 232 -8.50 11.65 -19.50
C ILE A 232 -9.76 12.38 -19.07
N VAL A 233 -9.60 13.64 -18.64
CA VAL A 233 -10.72 14.57 -18.48
C VAL A 233 -10.82 15.44 -19.73
N TRP A 234 -11.86 15.22 -20.53
CA TRP A 234 -12.17 15.94 -21.75
C TRP A 234 -13.09 17.13 -21.48
N GLU A 235 -12.58 18.31 -21.78
CA GLU A 235 -13.28 19.59 -21.63
C GLU A 235 -13.45 20.24 -23.01
N THR A 236 -12.42 20.23 -23.85
CA THR A 236 -12.44 20.92 -25.16
C THR A 236 -12.51 19.96 -26.35
N SER A 237 -11.81 18.83 -26.30
CA SER A 237 -11.82 17.84 -27.37
C SER A 237 -11.41 16.45 -26.87
N LYS A 238 -11.61 15.43 -27.71
CA LYS A 238 -11.14 14.06 -27.42
C LYS A 238 -9.62 13.87 -27.57
N ARG A 239 -8.89 14.91 -27.99
CA ARG A 239 -7.45 14.86 -28.25
C ARG A 239 -6.65 15.12 -26.98
N ILE A 240 -5.48 14.50 -26.91
CA ILE A 240 -4.47 14.80 -25.90
C ILE A 240 -3.76 16.09 -26.32
N THR A 241 -3.86 17.14 -25.53
CA THR A 241 -3.18 18.42 -25.78
C THR A 241 -2.24 18.83 -24.65
N ASN A 242 -2.46 18.31 -23.44
CA ASN A 242 -1.64 18.61 -22.26
C ASN A 242 -0.63 17.51 -21.92
N GLY A 243 -0.31 16.67 -22.91
CA GLY A 243 0.66 15.58 -22.81
C GLY A 243 0.12 14.34 -22.09
N LYS A 244 1.04 13.45 -21.75
CA LYS A 244 0.79 12.19 -21.04
C LYS A 244 1.56 12.21 -19.73
N ASP A 245 1.03 11.53 -18.72
CA ASP A 245 1.60 11.48 -17.39
C ASP A 245 1.31 10.13 -16.73
N THR A 246 2.19 9.70 -15.84
CA THR A 246 2.01 8.48 -15.06
C THR A 246 2.10 8.88 -13.59
N PRO A 247 1.01 8.75 -12.80
CA PRO A 247 0.89 9.30 -11.46
C PRO A 247 1.71 8.53 -10.40
N CYS A 248 2.59 7.62 -10.79
CA CYS A 248 3.36 6.80 -9.85
C CYS A 248 4.79 7.31 -9.63
N PRO A 249 5.19 7.58 -8.38
CA PRO A 249 6.52 8.11 -8.07
C PRO A 249 7.67 7.14 -8.33
N TRP A 250 7.37 5.83 -8.39
CA TRP A 250 8.36 4.75 -8.34
C TRP A 250 8.57 4.01 -9.67
N GLY A 251 7.80 4.36 -10.70
CA GLY A 251 7.80 3.68 -11.99
C GLY A 251 8.12 4.67 -13.10
N THR A 252 9.36 4.66 -13.59
CA THR A 252 9.69 5.22 -14.90
C THR A 252 9.95 4.07 -15.87
N SER A 253 9.43 4.27 -17.09
CA SER A 253 9.54 3.47 -18.33
C SER A 253 8.67 2.22 -18.42
#